data_AF-A0AAD8YKC7-F1
#
_entry.id   AF-A0AAD8YKC7-F1
#
_cell.length_a   1.000
_cell.length_b   1.000
_cell.length_c   1.000
_cell.angle_alpha   90.00
_cell.angle_beta   90.00
_cell.angle_gamma   90.00
#
_symmetry.space_group_name_H-M   'P 1'
#
loop_
_entity.id
_entity.type
_entity.pdbx_description
1 polymer ?
#
loop_
_entity_poly.entity_id
_entity_poly.type
_entity_poly.pdbx_seq_one_letter_code
_entity_poly.pdbx_strand_id
1 'polypeptide(L)'
;MTTKEVDDNTIASSDGEEAGALPVAVAVAIPDSDEEAQAVAVAAREEATDSIREHCESHLSLNPDSSYVSWIATLHPENAHVTIDSRFMIPGNPWLTVWEEAKDELQKNGGGREYDDVLVTPSAPPDPSASPAPAVAHGQDDGIQHARKCEGSFLDFIIGNALVLVCVVASFAFELVASYCYVSYWLCMKVVKMCSPPNVCTVLPFFIAYVIGSCFQLIDMLLLFVGVIVVESVAAANYVIVTILAFSHRRGKKMHQLTRKLPHMTRWAFRQTHFKNWDPPRTTFFVCGRSESDQAQNVSE
;
A
#
# COMPACT_ATOMS: atom_id res chain seq x y z
N MET A 1 -11.42 61.46 -49.36
CA MET A 1 -10.43 60.52 -49.93
C MET A 1 -10.50 59.29 -49.07
N THR A 2 -11.29 58.32 -49.51
CA THR A 2 -11.87 57.25 -48.70
C THR A 2 -11.36 55.94 -49.27
N THR A 3 -10.51 55.24 -48.53
CA THR A 3 -10.00 53.92 -48.92
C THR A 3 -11.03 52.86 -48.56
N LYS A 4 -11.31 52.02 -49.56
CA LYS A 4 -12.38 51.04 -49.64
C LYS A 4 -11.82 49.66 -49.26
N GLU A 5 -12.51 48.97 -48.36
CA GLU A 5 -12.28 47.56 -48.00
C GLU A 5 -12.43 46.65 -49.24
N VAL A 6 -11.60 45.61 -49.29
CA VAL A 6 -11.66 44.51 -50.24
C VAL A 6 -11.79 43.23 -49.40
N ASP A 7 -13.00 42.70 -49.36
CA ASP A 7 -13.29 41.34 -48.90
C ASP A 7 -13.34 40.44 -50.14
N ASP A 8 -12.49 39.42 -50.16
CA ASP A 8 -12.67 38.26 -51.05
C ASP A 8 -11.99 37.05 -50.38
N ASN A 9 -12.78 36.23 -49.68
CA ASN A 9 -12.34 34.93 -49.21
C ASN A 9 -13.34 33.86 -49.67
N THR A 10 -13.04 33.31 -50.83
CA THR A 10 -13.75 32.19 -51.46
C THR A 10 -13.40 30.90 -50.72
N ILE A 11 -14.36 30.34 -49.98
CA ILE A 11 -14.25 29.01 -49.37
C ILE A 11 -14.74 27.99 -50.40
N ALA A 12 -13.79 27.24 -50.96
CA ALA A 12 -14.07 26.08 -51.79
C ALA A 12 -14.52 24.90 -50.91
N SER A 13 -15.72 24.40 -51.19
CA SER A 13 -16.26 23.15 -50.66
C SER A 13 -15.57 21.98 -51.38
N SER A 14 -15.01 21.05 -50.61
CA SER A 14 -14.49 19.77 -51.11
C SER A 14 -15.18 18.66 -50.33
N ASP A 15 -16.15 18.03 -50.97
CA ASP A 15 -16.82 16.83 -50.52
C ASP A 15 -15.92 15.60 -50.69
N GLY A 16 -16.06 14.65 -49.75
CA GLY A 16 -16.04 13.23 -50.06
C GLY A 16 -14.78 12.46 -49.70
N GLU A 17 -14.72 11.94 -48.47
CA GLU A 17 -13.94 10.73 -48.20
C GLU A 17 -14.68 9.81 -47.20
N GLU A 18 -14.87 8.56 -47.62
CA GLU A 18 -15.62 7.50 -46.97
C GLU A 18 -15.13 7.19 -45.55
N ALA A 19 -16.00 7.38 -44.56
CA ALA A 19 -15.81 6.89 -43.21
C ALA A 19 -16.06 5.38 -43.16
N GLY A 20 -14.97 4.61 -43.16
CA GLY A 20 -14.98 3.20 -42.79
C GLY A 20 -15.49 3.02 -41.35
N ALA A 21 -16.53 2.18 -41.21
CA ALA A 21 -17.17 1.85 -39.95
C ALA A 21 -16.16 1.25 -38.95
N LEU A 22 -15.78 2.04 -37.95
CA LEU A 22 -15.09 1.56 -36.77
C LEU A 22 -16.04 0.72 -35.90
N PRO A 23 -15.56 -0.35 -35.26
CA PRO A 23 -16.37 -1.14 -34.35
C PRO A 23 -16.89 -0.26 -33.22
N VAL A 24 -18.21 -0.22 -33.09
CA VAL A 24 -18.94 0.39 -31.98
C VAL A 24 -18.31 -0.13 -30.69
N ALA A 25 -17.55 0.72 -30.02
CA ALA A 25 -17.12 0.49 -28.66
C ALA A 25 -18.39 0.31 -27.83
N VAL A 26 -18.64 -0.92 -27.40
CA VAL A 26 -19.63 -1.22 -26.38
C VAL A 26 -19.17 -0.44 -25.16
N ALA A 27 -19.76 0.74 -24.97
CA ALA A 27 -19.71 1.45 -23.71
C ALA A 27 -20.27 0.46 -22.68
N VAL A 28 -19.36 -0.18 -21.94
CA VAL A 28 -19.71 -0.84 -20.69
C VAL A 28 -20.29 0.28 -19.85
N ALA A 29 -21.62 0.33 -19.77
CA ALA A 29 -22.31 1.14 -18.81
C ALA A 29 -21.72 0.74 -17.46
N ILE A 30 -20.88 1.61 -16.90
CA ILE A 30 -20.51 1.54 -15.50
C ILE A 30 -21.86 1.67 -14.79
N PRO A 31 -22.36 0.63 -14.11
CA PRO A 31 -23.59 0.76 -13.37
C PRO A 31 -23.36 1.90 -12.38
N ASP A 32 -24.11 2.98 -12.56
CA ASP A 32 -24.20 4.17 -11.73
C ASP A 32 -24.91 3.83 -10.41
N SER A 33 -24.47 2.73 -9.79
CA SER A 33 -25.07 2.17 -8.59
C SER A 33 -24.30 2.74 -7.41
N ASP A 34 -24.67 3.95 -7.01
CA ASP A 34 -24.31 4.54 -5.73
C ASP A 34 -24.55 3.55 -4.57
N GLU A 35 -25.49 2.61 -4.73
CA GLU A 35 -25.78 1.53 -3.79
C GLU A 35 -24.62 0.52 -3.65
N GLU A 36 -23.98 0.10 -4.74
CA GLU A 36 -22.86 -0.86 -4.69
C GLU A 36 -21.62 -0.20 -4.06
N ALA A 37 -21.33 1.05 -4.45
CA ALA A 37 -20.25 1.82 -3.84
C ALA A 37 -20.49 2.06 -2.34
N GLN A 38 -21.74 2.35 -1.94
CA GLN A 38 -22.12 2.51 -0.55
C GLN A 38 -22.00 1.19 0.22
N ALA A 39 -22.41 0.06 -0.36
CA ALA A 39 -22.27 -1.25 0.26
C ALA A 39 -20.80 -1.62 0.51
N VAL A 40 -19.92 -1.38 -0.47
CA VAL A 40 -18.47 -1.59 -0.32
C VAL A 40 -17.88 -0.67 0.75
N ALA A 41 -18.29 0.59 0.81
CA ALA A 41 -17.83 1.54 1.82
C ALA A 41 -18.27 1.14 3.24
N VAL A 42 -19.49 0.61 3.41
CA VAL A 42 -19.98 0.09 4.69
C VAL A 42 -19.19 -1.13 5.11
N ALA A 43 -19.04 -2.12 4.22
CA ALA A 43 -18.27 -3.33 4.50
C ALA A 43 -16.81 -3.02 4.88
N ALA A 44 -16.18 -2.06 4.19
CA ALA A 44 -14.81 -1.64 4.51
C ALA A 44 -14.70 -0.94 5.88
N ARG A 45 -15.74 -0.18 6.29
CA ARG A 45 -15.79 0.45 7.62
C ARG A 45 -15.98 -0.60 8.71
N GLU A 46 -16.84 -1.59 8.48
CA GLU A 46 -17.04 -2.71 9.41
C GLU A 46 -15.75 -3.51 9.60
N GLU A 47 -15.07 -3.88 8.51
CA GLU A 47 -13.79 -4.59 8.56
C GLU A 47 -12.70 -3.78 9.28
N ALA A 48 -12.63 -2.47 9.04
CA ALA A 48 -11.71 -1.59 9.74
C ALA A 48 -12.02 -1.48 11.24
N THR A 49 -13.30 -1.38 11.61
CA THR A 49 -13.75 -1.35 13.01
C THR A 49 -13.41 -2.66 13.73
N ASP A 50 -13.62 -3.80 13.09
CA ASP A 50 -13.27 -5.11 13.66
C ASP A 50 -11.77 -5.26 13.87
N SER A 51 -10.95 -4.80 12.91
CA SER A 51 -9.49 -4.79 13.07
C SER A 51 -9.03 -3.87 14.21
N ILE A 52 -9.70 -2.74 14.41
CA ILE A 52 -9.39 -1.83 15.53
C ILE A 52 -9.80 -2.48 16.85
N ARG A 53 -10.95 -3.15 16.91
CA ARG A 53 -11.42 -3.87 18.10
C ARG A 53 -10.44 -4.97 18.51
N GLU A 54 -9.98 -5.80 17.56
CA GLU A 54 -8.95 -6.83 17.83
C GLU A 54 -7.67 -6.21 18.41
N HIS A 55 -7.25 -5.05 17.90
CA HIS A 55 -6.07 -4.35 18.42
C HIS A 55 -6.30 -3.76 19.82
N CYS A 56 -7.48 -3.19 20.10
CA CYS A 56 -7.88 -2.73 21.43
C CYS A 56 -7.83 -3.87 22.45
N GLU A 57 -8.48 -4.99 22.15
CA GLU A 57 -8.54 -6.17 23.04
C GLU A 57 -7.14 -6.74 23.31
N SER A 58 -6.32 -6.88 22.25
CA SER A 58 -4.95 -7.34 22.39
C SER A 58 -4.10 -6.38 23.24
N HIS A 59 -4.33 -5.06 23.12
CA HIS A 59 -3.58 -4.07 23.90
C HIS A 59 -4.02 -4.07 25.37
N LEU A 60 -5.33 -4.10 25.62
CA LEU A 60 -5.94 -4.10 26.95
C LEU A 60 -5.64 -5.39 27.73
N SER A 61 -5.59 -6.55 27.06
CA SER A 61 -5.19 -7.80 27.70
C SER A 61 -3.73 -7.81 28.19
N LEU A 62 -2.85 -7.03 27.53
CA LEU A 62 -1.46 -6.85 27.94
C LEU A 62 -1.27 -5.67 28.90
N ASN A 63 -2.16 -4.69 28.85
CA ASN A 63 -2.07 -3.43 29.60
C ASN A 63 -3.47 -3.04 30.14
N PRO A 64 -3.97 -3.72 31.18
CA PRO A 64 -5.35 -3.52 31.67
C PRO A 64 -5.62 -2.09 32.15
N ASP A 65 -4.59 -1.41 32.67
CA ASP A 65 -4.69 -0.03 33.17
C ASP A 65 -4.43 1.03 32.09
N SER A 66 -4.30 0.62 30.82
CA SER A 66 -3.98 1.55 29.75
C SER A 66 -5.11 2.57 29.54
N SER A 67 -4.73 3.79 29.17
CA SER A 67 -5.67 4.84 28.80
C SER A 67 -5.88 4.86 27.28
N TYR A 68 -7.01 5.41 26.83
CA TYR A 68 -7.28 5.62 25.40
C TYR A 68 -6.15 6.41 24.72
N VAL A 69 -5.61 7.41 25.42
CA VAL A 69 -4.45 8.22 24.99
C VAL A 69 -3.22 7.33 24.79
N SER A 70 -2.92 6.47 25.76
CA SER A 70 -1.77 5.56 25.68
C SER A 70 -1.91 4.58 24.52
N TRP A 71 -3.11 4.07 24.26
CA TRP A 71 -3.38 3.18 23.13
C TRP A 71 -3.27 3.90 21.78
N ILE A 72 -3.77 5.12 21.63
CA ILE A 72 -3.54 5.90 20.40
C ILE A 72 -2.04 6.14 20.19
N ALA A 73 -1.30 6.43 21.27
CA ALA A 73 0.14 6.64 21.19
C ALA A 73 0.91 5.37 20.79
N THR A 74 0.39 4.16 21.05
CA THR A 74 1.03 2.93 20.55
C THR A 74 0.80 2.71 19.06
N LEU A 75 -0.33 3.17 18.51
CA LEU A 75 -0.60 3.15 17.07
C LEU A 75 0.23 4.17 16.30
N HIS A 76 0.48 5.32 16.92
CA HIS A 76 1.22 6.44 16.36
C HIS A 76 2.35 6.85 17.30
N PRO A 77 3.47 6.12 17.34
CA PRO A 77 4.59 6.42 18.24
C PRO A 77 5.15 7.83 18.02
N GLU A 78 5.00 8.39 16.82
CA GLU A 78 5.30 9.80 16.53
C GLU A 78 4.49 10.79 17.39
N ASN A 79 3.30 10.39 17.84
CA ASN A 79 2.41 11.17 18.69
C ASN A 79 2.66 10.95 20.18
N ALA A 80 3.55 10.03 20.58
CA ALA A 80 3.85 9.78 22.00
C ALA A 80 4.40 11.03 22.73
N HIS A 81 4.94 11.99 21.97
CA HIS A 81 5.46 13.27 22.49
C HIS A 81 4.57 14.48 22.17
N VAL A 82 3.47 14.28 21.44
CA VAL A 82 2.59 15.34 20.97
C VAL A 82 1.25 15.23 21.71
N THR A 83 0.72 16.36 22.17
CA THR A 83 -0.65 16.43 22.69
C THR A 83 -1.61 15.84 21.66
N ILE A 84 -2.30 14.76 22.02
CA ILE A 84 -3.26 14.10 21.13
C ILE A 84 -4.29 15.13 20.66
N ASP A 85 -4.54 15.15 19.36
CA ASP A 85 -5.53 16.02 18.75
C ASP A 85 -6.90 15.83 19.42
N SER A 86 -7.50 16.92 19.89
CA SER A 86 -8.76 16.89 20.63
C SER A 86 -9.92 16.28 19.83
N ARG A 87 -9.80 16.18 18.50
CA ARG A 87 -10.76 15.48 17.63
C ARG A 87 -10.89 13.99 17.95
N PHE A 88 -9.88 13.38 18.55
CA PHE A 88 -9.95 11.99 19.01
C PHE A 88 -10.82 11.80 20.26
N MET A 89 -11.11 12.88 20.99
CA MET A 89 -11.88 12.88 22.24
C MET A 89 -13.32 13.39 22.06
N ILE A 90 -13.76 13.63 20.82
CA ILE A 90 -15.13 14.08 20.55
C ILE A 90 -16.10 12.91 20.81
N PRO A 91 -17.19 13.11 21.57
CA PRO A 91 -18.23 12.09 21.75
C PRO A 91 -18.78 11.60 20.41
N GLY A 92 -18.88 10.28 20.23
CA GLY A 92 -19.28 9.67 18.96
C GLY A 92 -18.14 9.44 17.97
N ASN A 93 -16.88 9.70 18.36
CA ASN A 93 -15.74 9.23 17.60
C ASN A 93 -15.76 7.68 17.57
N PRO A 94 -15.79 7.04 16.38
CA PRO A 94 -15.88 5.59 16.28
C PRO A 94 -14.76 4.83 17.02
N TRP A 95 -13.56 5.41 17.10
CA TRP A 95 -12.43 4.76 17.75
C TRP A 95 -12.54 4.83 19.28
N LEU A 96 -13.07 5.94 19.80
CA LEU A 96 -13.34 6.08 21.23
C LEU A 96 -14.44 5.10 21.65
N THR A 97 -15.50 4.96 20.85
CA THR A 97 -16.57 3.99 21.11
C THR A 97 -16.04 2.55 21.15
N VAL A 98 -15.23 2.14 20.17
CA VAL A 98 -14.63 0.78 20.17
C VAL A 98 -13.72 0.56 21.38
N TRP A 99 -12.98 1.57 21.81
CA TRP A 99 -12.15 1.49 23.00
C TRP A 99 -12.97 1.33 24.28
N GLU A 100 -14.02 2.13 24.45
CA GLU A 100 -14.93 2.07 25.61
C GLU A 100 -15.62 0.70 25.66
N GLU A 101 -16.13 0.19 24.53
CA GLU A 101 -16.71 -1.15 24.42
C GLU A 101 -15.72 -2.24 24.84
N ALA A 102 -14.49 -2.22 24.31
CA ALA A 102 -13.47 -3.22 24.64
C ALA A 102 -13.06 -3.16 26.12
N LYS A 103 -13.00 -1.96 26.71
CA LYS A 103 -12.67 -1.78 28.12
C LYS A 103 -13.80 -2.25 29.04
N ASP A 104 -15.04 -1.96 28.69
CA ASP A 104 -16.22 -2.44 29.41
C ASP A 104 -16.31 -3.97 29.36
N GLU A 105 -16.01 -4.58 28.21
CA GLU A 105 -15.96 -6.05 28.08
C GLU A 105 -14.84 -6.66 28.93
N LEU A 106 -13.65 -6.05 28.96
CA LEU A 106 -12.58 -6.49 29.85
C LEU A 106 -13.00 -6.43 31.32
N GLN A 107 -13.69 -5.35 31.73
CA GLN A 107 -14.20 -5.21 33.10
C GLN A 107 -15.31 -6.21 33.42
N LYS A 108 -16.23 -6.46 32.48
CA LYS A 108 -17.29 -7.47 32.64
C LYS A 108 -16.70 -8.88 32.73
N ASN A 109 -15.69 -9.19 31.92
CA ASN A 109 -15.01 -10.48 31.92
C ASN A 109 -14.07 -10.66 33.11
N GLY A 110 -13.47 -9.58 33.62
CA GLY A 110 -12.59 -9.55 34.79
C GLY A 110 -13.33 -9.46 36.12
N GLY A 111 -14.56 -8.93 36.13
CA GLY A 111 -15.38 -8.65 37.31
C GLY A 111 -15.93 -9.85 38.07
N GLY A 112 -15.48 -11.07 37.76
CA GLY A 112 -15.62 -12.24 38.62
C GLY A 112 -14.47 -12.42 39.62
N ARG A 113 -13.39 -11.63 39.51
CA ARG A 113 -12.37 -11.50 40.55
C ARG A 113 -12.57 -10.14 41.21
N GLU A 114 -13.25 -10.17 42.36
CA GLU A 114 -13.29 -9.10 43.35
C GLU A 114 -11.85 -8.75 43.73
N TYR A 115 -11.23 -7.86 42.96
CA TYR A 115 -10.03 -7.16 43.40
C TYR A 115 -10.53 -6.10 44.37
N ASP A 116 -10.28 -6.36 45.66
CA ASP A 116 -10.34 -5.35 46.70
C ASP A 116 -9.69 -4.07 46.17
N ASP A 117 -10.48 -3.01 46.14
CA ASP A 117 -10.18 -1.67 45.69
C ASP A 117 -9.07 -1.09 46.57
N VAL A 118 -7.82 -1.47 46.28
CA VAL A 118 -6.64 -0.74 46.74
C VAL A 118 -6.58 0.51 45.89
N LEU A 119 -7.27 1.53 46.38
CA LEU A 119 -7.22 2.90 45.90
C LEU A 119 -5.76 3.38 45.85
N VAL A 120 -5.07 3.14 44.73
CA VAL A 120 -3.74 3.70 44.47
C VAL A 120 -3.93 5.18 44.18
N THR A 121 -3.95 5.95 45.26
CA THR A 121 -3.74 7.40 45.20
C THR A 121 -2.35 7.60 44.60
N PRO A 122 -2.18 8.37 43.51
CA PRO A 122 -0.87 8.61 42.92
C PRO A 122 0.07 9.17 44.00
N SER A 123 1.06 8.36 44.41
CA SER A 123 1.98 8.74 45.46
C SER A 123 2.85 9.91 45.00
N ALA A 124 2.82 10.97 45.80
CA ALA A 124 3.79 12.05 45.75
C ALA A 124 5.22 11.50 45.91
N PRO A 125 6.26 12.25 45.46
CA PRO A 125 7.65 11.84 45.57
C PRO A 125 8.01 11.37 46.99
N PRO A 126 8.79 10.29 47.13
CA PRO A 126 9.06 9.67 48.42
C PRO A 126 9.77 10.63 49.38
N ASP A 127 9.19 10.81 50.56
CA ASP A 127 9.80 11.53 51.66
C ASP A 127 11.03 10.73 52.15
N PRO A 128 12.26 11.29 52.14
CA PRO A 128 13.50 10.60 52.53
C PRO A 128 13.53 10.18 54.01
N SER A 129 12.48 10.47 54.78
CA SER A 129 12.39 10.23 56.22
C SER A 129 11.66 8.94 56.60
N ALA A 130 11.03 8.23 55.66
CA ALA A 130 10.13 7.13 55.98
C ALA A 130 10.88 5.79 56.22
N SER A 131 10.71 5.24 57.44
CA SER A 131 11.27 3.94 57.84
C SER A 131 10.59 2.76 57.12
N PRO A 132 11.33 1.67 56.84
CA PRO A 132 10.86 0.58 56.00
C PRO A 132 9.78 -0.27 56.68
N ALA A 133 8.64 -0.45 55.98
CA ALA A 133 7.57 -1.36 56.38
C ALA A 133 7.83 -2.79 55.87
N PRO A 134 7.37 -3.82 56.59
CA PRO A 134 7.70 -5.22 56.32
C PRO A 134 7.00 -5.78 55.07
N ALA A 135 7.77 -6.54 54.29
CA ALA A 135 7.36 -7.18 53.04
C ALA A 135 6.22 -8.20 53.25
N VAL A 136 5.08 -7.97 52.61
CA VAL A 136 3.98 -8.93 52.53
C VAL A 136 4.16 -9.75 51.25
N ALA A 137 4.37 -11.05 51.43
CA ALA A 137 4.54 -12.02 50.35
C ALA A 137 3.22 -12.21 49.60
N HIS A 138 3.19 -11.82 48.32
CA HIS A 138 2.03 -11.96 47.45
C HIS A 138 2.05 -13.32 46.75
N GLY A 139 0.90 -13.99 46.81
CA GLY A 139 0.68 -15.37 46.41
C GLY A 139 0.88 -15.61 44.91
N GLN A 140 1.44 -16.78 44.67
CA GLN A 140 1.77 -17.39 43.39
C GLN A 140 0.47 -17.85 42.69
N ASP A 141 -0.05 -17.05 41.76
CA ASP A 141 -1.22 -17.42 40.94
C ASP A 141 -0.78 -18.22 39.71
N ASP A 142 -1.51 -19.30 39.48
CA ASP A 142 -1.12 -20.46 38.69
C ASP A 142 -0.97 -20.13 37.19
N GLY A 143 0.25 -20.30 36.70
CA GLY A 143 0.60 -20.17 35.29
C GLY A 143 -0.13 -21.21 34.43
N ILE A 144 -1.29 -20.83 33.89
CA ILE A 144 -1.83 -21.44 32.68
C ILE A 144 -0.91 -21.00 31.54
N GLN A 145 0.22 -21.71 31.41
CA GLN A 145 1.04 -21.67 30.22
C GLN A 145 0.13 -22.11 29.08
N HIS A 146 -0.38 -21.13 28.31
CA HIS A 146 -0.84 -21.35 26.95
C HIS A 146 0.36 -21.94 26.20
N ALA A 147 0.48 -23.26 26.25
CA ALA A 147 1.39 -24.02 25.44
C ALA A 147 1.05 -23.63 24.01
N ARG A 148 1.82 -22.69 23.46
CA ARG A 148 1.79 -22.34 22.05
C ARG A 148 2.11 -23.63 21.33
N LYS A 149 1.06 -24.39 20.97
CA LYS A 149 1.19 -25.52 20.06
C LYS A 149 1.88 -24.92 18.85
N CYS A 150 3.12 -25.33 18.61
CA CYS A 150 3.82 -25.04 17.38
C CYS A 150 3.00 -25.69 16.25
N GLU A 151 1.99 -24.98 15.77
CA GLU A 151 1.13 -25.38 14.66
C GLU A 151 1.95 -25.26 13.38
N GLY A 152 2.76 -26.27 13.11
CA GLY A 152 3.40 -26.48 11.82
C GLY A 152 4.64 -27.36 11.94
N SER A 153 4.88 -28.09 10.87
CA SER A 153 6.11 -28.83 10.65
C SER A 153 7.27 -27.87 10.42
N PHE A 154 8.46 -28.25 10.86
CA PHE A 154 9.68 -27.50 10.51
C PHE A 154 9.88 -27.44 8.98
N LEU A 155 9.41 -28.47 8.27
CA LEU A 155 9.54 -28.58 6.82
C LEU A 155 8.72 -27.51 6.08
N ASP A 156 7.49 -27.24 6.50
CA ASP A 156 6.65 -26.23 5.84
C ASP A 156 7.19 -24.81 6.06
N PHE A 157 7.84 -24.57 7.20
CA PHE A 157 8.57 -23.32 7.45
C PHE A 157 9.74 -23.14 6.47
N ILE A 158 10.58 -24.17 6.30
CA ILE A 158 11.73 -24.09 5.38
C ILE A 158 11.25 -23.87 3.95
N ILE A 159 10.31 -24.68 3.47
CA ILE A 159 9.83 -24.59 2.09
C ILE A 159 9.13 -23.26 1.84
N GLY A 160 8.29 -22.81 2.77
CA GLY A 160 7.59 -21.53 2.65
C GLY A 160 8.54 -20.34 2.55
N ASN A 161 9.59 -20.31 3.39
CA ASN A 161 10.61 -19.25 3.34
C ASN A 161 11.52 -19.36 2.11
N ALA A 162 11.86 -20.57 1.66
CA ALA A 162 12.64 -20.76 0.44
C ALA A 162 11.89 -20.21 -0.80
N LEU A 163 10.58 -20.46 -0.90
CA LEU A 163 9.74 -19.91 -1.98
C LEU A 163 9.63 -18.38 -1.91
N VAL A 164 9.51 -17.81 -0.71
CA VAL A 164 9.57 -16.35 -0.50
C VAL A 164 10.90 -15.79 -1.01
N LEU A 165 12.03 -16.41 -0.64
CA LEU A 165 13.36 -15.97 -1.06
C LEU A 165 13.52 -16.05 -2.59
N VAL A 166 13.09 -17.15 -3.21
CA VAL A 166 13.08 -17.31 -4.68
C VAL A 166 12.27 -16.20 -5.33
N CYS A 167 11.11 -15.87 -4.77
CA CYS A 167 10.24 -14.80 -5.26
C CYS A 167 10.90 -13.42 -5.18
N VAL A 168 11.60 -13.12 -4.09
CA VAL A 168 12.37 -11.88 -3.91
C VAL A 168 13.52 -11.79 -4.91
N VAL A 169 14.31 -12.86 -5.05
CA VAL A 169 15.43 -12.91 -6.01
C VAL A 169 14.95 -12.76 -7.45
N ALA A 170 13.87 -13.46 -7.83
CA ALA A 170 13.28 -13.33 -9.15
C ALA A 170 12.81 -11.89 -9.41
N SER A 171 12.12 -11.27 -8.44
CA SER A 171 11.65 -9.89 -8.56
C SER A 171 12.79 -8.88 -8.69
N PHE A 172 13.87 -9.09 -7.93
CA PHE A 172 15.09 -8.30 -8.06
C PHE A 172 15.72 -8.45 -9.46
N ALA A 173 15.82 -9.67 -9.97
CA ALA A 173 16.35 -9.92 -11.32
C ALA A 173 15.50 -9.25 -12.40
N PHE A 174 14.17 -9.36 -12.33
CA PHE A 174 13.26 -8.67 -13.26
C PHE A 174 13.45 -7.16 -13.21
N GLU A 175 13.47 -6.55 -12.03
CA GLU A 175 13.68 -5.10 -11.90
C GLU A 175 15.05 -4.66 -12.40
N LEU A 176 16.11 -5.45 -12.18
CA LEU A 176 17.44 -5.16 -12.68
C LEU A 176 17.49 -5.15 -14.22
N VAL A 177 16.95 -6.19 -14.88
CA VAL A 177 16.90 -6.26 -16.36
C VAL A 177 16.00 -5.16 -16.92
N ALA A 178 14.84 -4.94 -16.32
CA ALA A 178 13.89 -3.91 -16.72
C ALA A 178 14.52 -2.51 -16.59
N SER A 179 15.31 -2.27 -15.53
CA SER A 179 16.05 -1.02 -15.37
C SER A 179 17.14 -0.81 -16.41
N TYR A 180 17.80 -1.88 -16.87
CA TYR A 180 18.74 -1.80 -17.97
C TYR A 180 18.03 -1.38 -19.27
N CYS A 181 16.90 -2.03 -19.60
CA CYS A 181 16.08 -1.65 -20.77
C CYS A 181 15.64 -0.18 -20.70
N TYR A 182 15.21 0.27 -19.52
CA TYR A 182 14.82 1.65 -19.29
C TYR A 182 15.98 2.65 -19.50
N VAL A 183 17.17 2.37 -18.97
CA VAL A 183 18.35 3.22 -19.18
C VAL A 183 18.75 3.25 -20.66
N SER A 184 18.68 2.12 -21.36
CA SER A 184 18.94 2.05 -22.81
C SER A 184 17.93 2.87 -23.61
N TYR A 185 16.63 2.78 -23.29
CA TYR A 185 15.59 3.63 -23.87
C TYR A 185 15.88 5.12 -23.65
N TRP A 186 16.24 5.50 -22.42
CA TRP A 186 16.56 6.89 -22.08
C TRP A 186 17.74 7.43 -22.91
N LEU A 187 18.80 6.62 -23.09
CA LEU A 187 19.93 6.97 -23.95
C LEU A 187 19.50 7.14 -25.42
N CYS A 188 18.68 6.23 -25.96
CA CYS A 188 18.12 6.36 -27.31
C CYS A 188 17.32 7.67 -27.46
N MET A 189 16.49 8.01 -26.47
CA MET A 189 15.73 9.27 -26.47
C MET A 189 16.62 10.51 -26.40
N LYS A 190 17.77 10.44 -25.71
CA LYS A 190 18.75 11.54 -25.74
C LYS A 190 19.35 11.72 -27.14
N VAL A 191 19.68 10.64 -27.84
CA VAL A 191 20.15 10.69 -29.24
C VAL A 191 19.08 11.28 -30.15
N VAL A 192 17.84 10.80 -30.04
CA VAL A 192 16.69 11.32 -30.81
C VAL A 192 16.51 12.83 -30.58
N LYS A 193 16.56 13.30 -29.33
CA LYS A 193 16.46 14.73 -28.98
C LYS A 193 17.61 15.55 -29.56
N MET A 194 18.85 15.04 -29.55
CA MET A 194 20.02 15.72 -30.14
C MET A 194 19.95 15.81 -31.67
N CYS A 195 19.27 14.87 -32.32
CA CYS A 195 19.07 14.85 -33.76
C CYS A 195 17.81 15.60 -34.23
N SER A 196 17.08 16.27 -33.33
CA SER A 196 15.86 17.00 -33.66
C SER A 196 16.13 18.51 -33.85
N PRO A 197 15.69 19.13 -34.95
CA PRO A 197 14.98 18.52 -36.09
C PRO A 197 15.93 17.69 -36.99
N PRO A 198 15.45 16.59 -37.60
CA PRO A 198 16.29 15.73 -38.42
C PRO A 198 16.64 16.39 -39.76
N ASN A 199 17.92 16.35 -40.09
CA ASN A 199 18.48 16.70 -41.41
C ASN A 199 18.63 15.43 -42.27
N VAL A 200 18.86 15.59 -43.57
CA VAL A 200 19.05 14.46 -44.51
C VAL A 200 20.13 13.46 -44.03
N CYS A 201 21.22 13.95 -43.42
CA CYS A 201 22.28 13.09 -42.88
C CYS A 201 21.95 12.47 -41.51
N THR A 202 21.00 13.03 -40.75
CA THR A 202 20.65 12.56 -39.40
C THR A 202 19.34 11.77 -39.35
N VAL A 203 18.59 11.70 -40.44
CA VAL A 203 17.31 10.97 -40.50
C VAL A 203 17.46 9.47 -40.22
N LEU A 204 18.50 8.85 -40.78
CA LEU A 204 18.76 7.42 -40.58
C LEU A 204 19.13 7.09 -39.11
N PRO A 205 20.12 7.74 -38.48
CA PRO A 205 20.43 7.48 -37.07
C PRO A 205 19.28 7.87 -36.13
N PHE A 206 18.52 8.92 -36.46
CA PHE A 206 17.29 9.26 -35.74
C PHE A 206 16.28 8.11 -35.75
N PHE A 207 15.97 7.58 -36.94
CA PHE A 207 15.01 6.49 -37.11
C PHE A 207 15.46 5.21 -36.39
N ILE A 208 16.74 4.84 -36.52
CA ILE A 208 17.30 3.67 -35.84
C ILE A 208 17.22 3.82 -34.31
N ALA A 209 17.63 4.98 -33.78
CA ALA A 209 17.57 5.24 -32.34
C ALA A 209 16.12 5.23 -31.82
N TYR A 210 15.18 5.78 -32.59
CA TYR A 210 13.76 5.78 -32.25
C TYR A 210 13.16 4.37 -32.18
N VAL A 211 13.42 3.53 -33.20
CA VAL A 211 12.92 2.15 -33.24
C VAL A 211 13.53 1.31 -32.11
N ILE A 212 14.85 1.39 -31.92
CA ILE A 212 15.54 0.66 -30.85
C ILE A 212 15.03 1.11 -29.47
N GLY A 213 14.86 2.42 -29.26
CA GLY A 213 14.29 2.95 -28.02
C GLY A 213 12.88 2.40 -27.76
N SER A 214 12.02 2.43 -28.77
CA SER A 214 10.65 1.91 -28.67
C SER A 214 10.62 0.41 -28.33
N CYS A 215 11.53 -0.37 -28.92
CA CYS A 215 11.69 -1.79 -28.57
C CYS A 215 12.11 -1.98 -27.11
N PHE A 216 13.08 -1.21 -26.60
CA PHE A 216 13.50 -1.30 -25.20
C PHE A 216 12.36 -0.93 -24.24
N GLN A 217 11.56 0.07 -24.58
CA GLN A 217 10.39 0.45 -23.81
C GLN A 217 9.34 -0.67 -23.76
N LEU A 218 9.05 -1.31 -24.91
CA LEU A 218 8.13 -2.45 -24.96
C LEU A 218 8.64 -3.63 -24.12
N ILE A 219 9.94 -3.93 -24.21
CA ILE A 219 10.57 -5.02 -23.44
C ILE A 219 10.52 -4.72 -21.93
N ASP A 220 10.77 -3.47 -21.50
CA ASP A 220 10.64 -3.06 -20.08
C ASP A 220 9.22 -3.34 -19.57
N MET A 221 8.20 -2.93 -20.32
CA MET A 221 6.79 -3.16 -19.96
C MET A 221 6.46 -4.66 -19.88
N LEU A 222 6.91 -5.45 -20.85
CA LEU A 222 6.70 -6.91 -20.86
C LEU A 222 7.40 -7.59 -19.69
N LEU A 223 8.64 -7.20 -19.36
CA LEU A 223 9.39 -7.75 -18.22
C LEU A 223 8.69 -7.46 -16.90
N LEU A 224 8.19 -6.24 -16.72
CA LEU A 224 7.44 -5.87 -15.52
C LEU A 224 6.12 -6.66 -15.40
N PHE A 225 5.41 -6.84 -16.50
CA PHE A 225 4.18 -7.64 -16.54
C PHE A 225 4.45 -9.12 -16.22
N VAL A 226 5.43 -9.74 -16.89
CA VAL A 226 5.84 -11.13 -16.62
C VAL A 226 6.31 -11.29 -15.17
N GLY A 227 7.05 -10.31 -14.64
CA GLY A 227 7.49 -10.31 -13.25
C GLY A 227 6.33 -10.33 -12.25
N VAL A 228 5.20 -9.67 -12.55
CA VAL A 228 3.99 -9.73 -11.71
C VAL A 228 3.36 -11.13 -11.77
N ILE A 229 3.21 -11.70 -12.97
CA ILE A 229 2.66 -13.05 -13.16
C ILE A 229 3.47 -14.10 -12.39
N VAL A 230 4.80 -14.03 -12.47
CA VAL A 230 5.69 -14.97 -11.75
C VAL A 230 5.49 -14.87 -10.24
N VAL A 231 5.44 -13.65 -9.69
CA VAL A 231 5.25 -13.46 -8.24
C VAL A 231 3.91 -14.00 -7.76
N GLU A 232 2.81 -13.71 -8.48
CA GLU A 232 1.49 -14.22 -8.11
C GLU A 232 1.40 -15.75 -8.25
N SER A 233 2.03 -16.32 -9.28
CA SER A 233 2.10 -17.78 -9.46
C SER A 233 2.87 -18.46 -8.32
N VAL A 234 4.01 -17.90 -7.91
CA VAL A 234 4.81 -18.41 -6.78
C VAL A 234 4.07 -18.23 -5.46
N ALA A 235 3.37 -17.11 -5.26
CA ALA A 235 2.57 -16.88 -4.07
C ALA A 235 1.39 -17.86 -3.96
N ALA A 236 0.74 -18.19 -5.07
CA ALA A 236 -0.31 -19.21 -5.12
C ALA A 236 0.24 -20.61 -4.86
N ALA A 237 1.40 -20.96 -5.45
CA ALA A 237 2.07 -22.22 -5.17
C ALA A 237 2.46 -22.34 -3.68
N ASN A 238 3.01 -21.27 -3.10
CA ASN A 238 3.41 -21.22 -1.70
C ASN A 238 2.20 -21.40 -0.76
N TYR A 239 1.07 -20.75 -1.09
CA TYR A 239 -0.20 -20.94 -0.39
C TYR A 239 -0.62 -22.42 -0.35
N VAL A 240 -0.67 -23.08 -1.52
CA VAL A 240 -1.11 -24.48 -1.63
C VAL A 240 -0.16 -25.41 -0.87
N ILE A 241 1.15 -25.28 -1.10
CA ILE A 241 2.17 -26.15 -0.50
C ILE A 241 2.16 -26.02 1.02
N VAL A 242 2.18 -24.80 1.56
CA VAL A 242 2.19 -24.57 3.02
C VAL A 242 0.86 -24.99 3.65
N THR A 243 -0.28 -24.77 2.99
CA THR A 243 -1.59 -25.22 3.50
C THR A 243 -1.63 -26.73 3.67
N ILE A 244 -1.12 -27.48 2.69
CA ILE A 244 -1.06 -28.95 2.72
C ILE A 244 -0.08 -29.42 3.81
N LEU A 245 1.14 -28.89 3.83
CA LEU A 245 2.18 -29.37 4.75
C LEU A 245 1.90 -29.02 6.22
N ALA A 246 1.27 -27.88 6.48
CA ALA A 246 0.93 -27.45 7.83
C ALA A 246 -0.49 -27.86 8.26
N PHE A 247 -1.30 -28.45 7.36
CA PHE A 247 -2.74 -28.67 7.55
C PHE A 247 -3.47 -27.44 8.10
N SER A 248 -3.07 -26.24 7.65
CA SER A 248 -3.55 -24.97 8.20
C SER A 248 -3.74 -23.91 7.13
N HIS A 249 -5.00 -23.60 6.83
CA HIS A 249 -5.40 -22.53 5.91
C HIS A 249 -4.85 -21.16 6.34
N ARG A 250 -4.89 -20.87 7.66
CA ARG A 250 -4.38 -19.60 8.22
C ARG A 250 -2.89 -19.43 7.92
N ARG A 251 -2.10 -20.51 8.01
CA ARG A 251 -0.65 -20.48 7.75
C ARG A 251 -0.35 -20.31 6.26
N GLY A 252 -1.07 -21.00 5.39
CA GLY A 252 -1.00 -20.79 3.94
C GLY A 252 -1.30 -19.34 3.55
N LYS A 253 -2.40 -18.76 4.06
CA LYS A 253 -2.78 -17.36 3.81
C LYS A 253 -1.69 -16.38 4.25
N LYS A 254 -1.08 -16.59 5.42
CA LYS A 254 0.05 -15.77 5.90
C LYS A 254 1.25 -15.84 4.95
N MET A 255 1.64 -17.04 4.51
CA MET A 255 2.78 -17.21 3.59
C MET A 255 2.51 -16.66 2.19
N HIS A 256 1.27 -16.76 1.70
CA HIS A 256 0.84 -16.10 0.47
C HIS A 256 1.06 -14.57 0.53
N GLN A 257 0.55 -13.94 1.58
CA GLN A 257 0.68 -12.49 1.77
C GLN A 257 2.14 -12.06 1.94
N LEU A 258 2.93 -12.83 2.68
CA LEU A 258 4.37 -12.57 2.84
C LEU A 258 5.10 -12.65 1.49
N THR A 259 4.77 -13.64 0.66
CA THR A 259 5.33 -13.83 -0.68
C THR A 259 4.97 -12.69 -1.63
N ARG A 260 3.82 -12.03 -1.45
CA ARG A 260 3.44 -10.84 -2.26
C ARG A 260 4.09 -9.56 -1.76
N LYS A 261 4.08 -9.36 -0.42
CA LYS A 261 4.53 -8.12 0.22
C LYS A 261 6.02 -7.86 -0.02
N LEU A 262 6.88 -8.87 0.15
CA LEU A 262 8.34 -8.68 0.05
C LEU A 262 8.80 -8.29 -1.37
N PRO A 263 8.43 -9.00 -2.44
CA PRO A 263 8.62 -8.56 -3.82
C PRO A 263 8.11 -7.15 -4.10
N HIS A 264 6.93 -6.80 -3.62
CA HIS A 264 6.38 -5.46 -3.80
C HIS A 264 7.29 -4.40 -3.14
N MET A 265 7.76 -4.65 -1.92
CA MET A 265 8.74 -3.79 -1.25
C MET A 265 10.06 -3.70 -2.02
N THR A 266 10.56 -4.81 -2.59
CA THR A 266 11.75 -4.82 -3.44
C THR A 266 11.58 -3.93 -4.67
N ARG A 267 10.46 -4.08 -5.40
CA ARG A 267 10.14 -3.23 -6.56
C ARG A 267 10.02 -1.77 -6.18
N TRP A 268 9.31 -1.48 -5.09
CA TRP A 268 9.14 -0.12 -4.58
C TRP A 268 10.49 0.51 -4.22
N ALA A 269 11.34 -0.22 -3.49
CA ALA A 269 12.67 0.25 -3.11
C ALA A 269 13.51 0.58 -4.34
N PHE A 270 13.55 -0.33 -5.33
CA PHE A 270 14.31 -0.15 -6.57
C PHE A 270 13.89 1.10 -7.35
N ARG A 271 12.57 1.35 -7.42
CA ARG A 271 12.02 2.50 -8.14
C ARG A 271 12.24 3.82 -7.39
N GLN A 272 12.08 3.83 -6.07
CA GLN A 272 12.21 5.04 -5.27
C GLN A 272 13.65 5.50 -5.10
N THR A 273 14.62 4.58 -4.94
CA THR A 273 16.01 4.97 -4.65
C THR A 273 16.75 5.46 -5.89
N HIS A 274 16.54 4.85 -7.05
CA HIS A 274 17.40 5.09 -8.23
C HIS A 274 16.78 5.97 -9.31
N PHE A 275 15.44 5.97 -9.46
CA PHE A 275 14.77 6.55 -10.63
C PHE A 275 13.85 7.73 -10.34
N LYS A 276 13.72 8.14 -9.07
CA LYS A 276 12.80 9.22 -8.66
C LYS A 276 13.03 10.55 -9.38
N ASN A 277 14.29 10.87 -9.69
CA ASN A 277 14.69 12.15 -10.29
C ASN A 277 15.00 12.07 -11.79
N TRP A 278 14.66 10.97 -12.46
CA TRP A 278 14.92 10.82 -13.90
C TRP A 278 13.80 11.44 -14.72
N ASP A 279 14.16 12.09 -15.83
CA ASP A 279 13.23 12.66 -16.79
C ASP A 279 13.35 11.93 -18.15
N PRO A 280 12.26 11.28 -18.64
CA PRO A 280 10.93 11.16 -18.01
C PRO A 280 10.94 10.21 -16.81
N PRO A 281 10.08 10.37 -15.80
CA PRO A 281 10.04 9.44 -14.67
C PRO A 281 9.52 8.07 -15.10
N ARG A 282 10.19 6.99 -14.67
CA ARG A 282 9.77 5.60 -14.99
C ARG A 282 8.33 5.28 -14.52
N THR A 283 7.79 6.06 -13.59
CA THR A 283 6.43 5.88 -13.04
C THR A 283 5.32 6.44 -13.92
N THR A 284 5.58 7.40 -14.81
CA THR A 284 4.51 7.98 -15.65
C THR A 284 4.01 7.04 -16.73
N PHE A 285 4.80 6.02 -17.11
CA PHE A 285 4.39 5.04 -18.14
C PHE A 285 3.22 4.15 -17.72
N PHE A 286 2.98 3.98 -16.42
CA PHE A 286 1.86 3.18 -15.90
C PHE A 286 0.60 3.99 -15.63
N VAL A 287 0.72 5.32 -15.53
CA VAL A 287 -0.41 6.23 -15.33
C VAL A 287 -0.72 6.90 -16.67
N CYS A 288 -1.04 6.08 -17.66
CA CYS A 288 -1.52 6.58 -18.95
C CYS A 288 -2.95 7.07 -18.75
N GLY A 289 -3.14 8.37 -18.47
CA GLY A 289 -4.50 8.92 -18.44
C GLY A 289 -4.73 10.26 -17.74
N ARG A 290 -3.80 10.80 -16.94
CA ARG A 290 -3.96 12.17 -16.41
C ARG A 290 -3.07 13.12 -17.19
N SER A 291 -3.67 13.79 -18.16
CA SER A 291 -2.98 14.80 -18.95
C SER A 291 -2.50 15.93 -18.03
N GLU A 292 -1.26 16.41 -18.19
CA GLU A 292 -0.76 17.58 -17.45
C GLU A 292 -1.65 18.82 -17.63
N SER A 293 -2.44 18.86 -18.71
CA SER A 293 -3.49 19.86 -18.92
C SER A 293 -4.53 19.91 -17.80
N ASP A 294 -4.85 18.79 -17.15
CA ASP A 294 -5.81 18.76 -16.04
C ASP A 294 -5.19 19.29 -14.72
N GLN A 295 -3.86 19.24 -14.60
CA GLN A 295 -3.15 19.72 -13.42
C GLN A 295 -2.89 21.24 -13.49
N ALA A 296 -2.77 21.79 -14.69
CA ALA A 296 -2.64 23.23 -14.90
C ALA A 296 -3.94 24.01 -14.63
N GLN A 297 -5.12 23.39 -14.82
CA GLN A 297 -6.40 24.05 -14.53
C GLN A 297 -6.71 24.16 -13.03
N ASN A 298 -6.27 23.21 -12.19
CA ASN A 298 -6.57 23.21 -10.75
C ASN A 298 -5.68 24.11 -9.88
N VAL A 299 -4.71 24.83 -10.46
CA VAL A 299 -3.86 25.79 -9.72
C VAL A 299 -4.32 27.24 -9.98
N SER A 300 -5.39 27.43 -10.77
CA SER A 300 -5.88 28.74 -11.21
C SER A 300 -7.17 29.22 -10.53
N GLU A 301 -7.69 28.48 -9.55
CA GLU A 301 -8.83 28.86 -8.70
C GLU A 301 -8.38 29.09 -7.24
#